data_AF-A0A2S9GGN4-F1
#
_entry.id   AF-A0A2S9GGN4-F1
#
_cell.length_a   1.000
_cell.length_b   1.000
_cell.length_c   1.000
_cell.angle_alpha   90.00
_cell.angle_beta   90.00
_cell.angle_gamma   90.00
#
_symmetry.space_group_name_H-M   'P 1'
#
loop_
_entity.id
_entity.type
_entity.pdbx_description
1 polymer ?
#
loop_
_entity_poly.entity_id
_entity_poly.type
_entity_poly.pdbx_seq_one_letter_code
_entity_poly.pdbx_strand_id
1 'polypeptide(L)'
;ALMGALLPEFINRYGNQLAEEHVEVCRRYVPAADAHAADRRAPLGLVHGDFRLDNLLFKDDDCVVVDWQVVQWGPALLDAAYFL
;
A
#
# COMPACT_ATOMS: atom_id res chain seq x y z
N ALA A 1 -5.85 -1.10 14.51
CA ALA A 1 -5.94 -2.09 15.60
C ALA A 1 -4.79 -3.09 15.54
N LEU A 2 -4.63 -3.82 14.42
CA LEU A 2 -3.52 -4.76 14.24
C LEU A 2 -2.16 -4.05 14.08
N MET A 3 -2.06 -3.09 13.17
CA MET A 3 -0.80 -2.34 12.94
C MET A 3 -0.32 -1.61 14.20
N GLY A 4 -1.24 -1.06 14.99
CA GLY A 4 -0.91 -0.41 16.27
C GLY A 4 -0.31 -1.37 17.29
N ALA A 5 -0.76 -2.64 17.31
CA ALA A 5 -0.20 -3.66 18.19
C ALA A 5 1.17 -4.18 17.71
N LEU A 6 1.40 -4.21 16.39
CA LEU A 6 2.63 -4.73 15.79
C LEU A 6 3.77 -3.70 15.70
N LEU A 7 3.44 -2.41 15.58
CA LEU A 7 4.42 -1.35 15.34
C LEU A 7 5.54 -1.28 16.40
N PRO A 8 5.26 -1.38 17.73
CA PRO A 8 6.32 -1.28 18.73
C PRO A 8 7.39 -2.36 18.56
N GLU A 9 6.97 -3.62 18.37
CA GLU A 9 7.92 -4.73 18.21
C GLU A 9 8.61 -4.69 16.85
N PHE A 10 7.93 -4.23 15.80
CA PHE A 10 8.55 -3.98 14.51
C PHE A 10 9.70 -2.95 14.61
N ILE A 11 9.47 -1.82 15.30
CA ILE A 11 10.51 -0.80 15.51
C ILE A 11 11.62 -1.34 16.41
N ASN A 12 11.29 -2.08 17.47
CA ASN A 12 12.28 -2.69 18.35
C ASN A 12 13.22 -3.63 17.56
N ARG A 13 12.67 -4.42 16.65
CA ARG A 13 13.42 -5.43 15.88
C ARG A 13 14.19 -4.85 14.70
N TYR A 14 13.60 -3.90 13.97
CA TYR A 14 14.12 -3.43 12.68
C TYR A 14 14.52 -1.95 12.67
N GLY A 15 14.29 -1.21 13.76
CA GLY A 15 14.50 0.24 13.80
C GLY A 15 15.93 0.66 13.48
N ASN A 16 16.93 -0.17 13.77
CA ASN A 16 18.33 0.09 13.42
C ASN A 16 18.66 -0.12 11.93
N GLN A 17 17.78 -0.77 11.17
CA GLN A 17 17.88 -0.98 9.72
C GLN A 17 17.06 0.04 8.93
N LEU A 18 16.30 0.90 9.62
CA LEU A 18 15.42 1.90 9.03
C LEU A 18 16.00 3.29 9.22
N ALA A 19 15.84 4.16 8.21
CA ALA A 19 16.06 5.58 8.40
C ALA A 19 15.02 6.14 9.38
N GLU A 20 15.40 7.10 10.22
CA GLU A 20 14.50 7.69 11.23
C GLU A 20 13.24 8.28 10.58
N GLU A 21 13.36 8.85 9.38
CA GLU A 21 12.23 9.38 8.61
C GLU A 21 11.18 8.30 8.27
N HIS A 22 11.59 7.07 8.00
CA HIS A 22 10.67 5.96 7.74
C HIS A 22 9.94 5.53 9.01
N VAL A 23 10.65 5.50 10.14
CA VAL A 23 10.06 5.19 11.44
C VAL A 23 9.02 6.24 11.82
N GLU A 24 9.31 7.51 11.57
CA GLU A 24 8.37 8.61 11.81
C GLU A 24 7.11 8.51 10.94
N VAL A 25 7.25 8.12 9.67
CA VAL A 25 6.09 7.83 8.80
C VAL A 25 5.21 6.74 9.42
N CYS A 26 5.79 5.63 9.88
CA CYS A 26 5.02 4.57 10.53
C CYS A 26 4.30 5.06 11.79
N ARG A 27 5.00 5.82 12.66
CA ARG A 27 4.40 6.38 13.90
C ARG A 27 3.22 7.30 13.61
N ARG A 28 3.28 8.08 12.52
CA ARG A 28 2.19 8.99 12.10
C ARG A 28 1.03 8.29 11.41
N TYR A 29 1.33 7.34 10.54
CA TYR A 29 0.34 6.69 9.70
C TYR A 29 -0.47 5.63 10.46
N VAL A 30 0.18 4.79 11.27
CA VAL A 30 -0.46 3.65 11.93
C VAL A 30 -1.71 4.02 12.76
N PRO A 31 -1.76 5.14 13.50
CA PRO A 31 -2.98 5.60 14.18
C PRO A 31 -4.16 5.87 13.23
N ALA A 32 -3.90 6.28 11.99
CA ALA A 32 -4.91 6.61 10.98
C ALA A 32 -5.19 5.45 10.00
N ALA A 33 -4.38 4.39 10.03
CA ALA A 33 -4.36 3.38 8.98
C ALA A 33 -5.68 2.60 8.85
N ASP A 34 -6.36 2.28 9.95
CA ASP A 34 -7.69 1.62 9.89
C ASP A 34 -8.73 2.54 9.24
N ALA A 35 -8.72 3.84 9.58
CA ALA A 35 -9.65 4.81 9.01
C ALA A 35 -9.35 5.06 7.53
N HIS A 36 -8.07 5.11 7.17
CA HIS A 36 -7.63 5.19 5.78
C HIS A 36 -8.08 3.96 4.97
N ALA A 37 -7.91 2.75 5.51
CA ALA A 37 -8.34 1.52 4.85
C ALA A 37 -9.87 1.40 4.73
N ALA A 38 -10.63 1.97 5.66
CA ALA A 38 -12.09 2.01 5.61
C ALA A 38 -12.64 3.12 4.69
N ASP A 39 -11.79 3.99 4.15
CA ASP A 39 -12.21 5.10 3.30
C ASP A 39 -12.75 4.59 1.95
N ARG A 40 -14.00 4.98 1.64
CA ARG A 40 -14.69 4.60 0.40
C ARG A 40 -15.16 5.82 -0.39
N ARG A 41 -14.45 6.94 -0.31
CA ARG A 41 -14.72 8.11 -1.15
C ARG A 41 -14.51 7.78 -2.64
N ALA A 42 -15.44 8.22 -3.46
CA ALA A 42 -15.40 8.03 -4.91
C ALA A 42 -14.26 8.83 -5.58
N PRO A 43 -13.75 8.39 -6.74
CA PRO A 43 -14.21 7.25 -7.54
C PRO A 43 -13.79 5.89 -6.96
N LEU A 44 -14.72 4.93 -6.96
CA LEU A 44 -14.44 3.54 -6.60
C LEU A 44 -14.28 2.68 -7.85
N GLY A 45 -13.42 1.67 -7.78
CA GLY A 45 -13.12 0.77 -8.88
C GLY A 45 -12.42 -0.51 -8.42
N LEU A 46 -12.03 -1.33 -9.39
CA LEU A 46 -11.09 -2.42 -9.16
C LEU A 46 -9.72 -1.82 -8.85
N VAL A 47 -9.13 -2.30 -7.77
CA VAL A 47 -7.78 -1.96 -7.32
C VAL A 47 -6.96 -3.24 -7.35
N HIS A 48 -5.86 -3.22 -8.09
CA HIS A 48 -4.91 -4.33 -8.20
C HIS A 48 -4.31 -4.65 -6.83
N GLY A 49 -3.91 -3.64 -6.06
CA GLY A 49 -3.41 -3.77 -4.69
C GLY A 49 -1.92 -4.07 -4.57
N ASP A 50 -1.29 -4.56 -5.64
CA ASP A 50 0.17 -4.68 -5.79
C ASP A 50 0.63 -4.13 -7.15
N PHE A 51 0.21 -2.89 -7.47
CA PHE A 51 0.41 -2.29 -8.80
C PHE A 51 1.84 -1.75 -9.00
N ARG A 52 2.81 -2.65 -9.02
CA ARG A 52 4.25 -2.38 -9.22
C ARG A 52 4.70 -2.69 -10.64
N LEU A 53 5.84 -2.13 -11.04
CA LEU A 53 6.43 -2.33 -12.37
C LEU A 53 6.67 -3.80 -12.71
N ASP A 54 7.04 -4.64 -11.73
CA ASP A 54 7.30 -6.06 -11.96
C ASP A 54 6.04 -6.86 -12.34
N ASN A 55 4.86 -6.32 -12.07
CA ASN A 55 3.56 -6.92 -12.43
C ASN A 55 3.03 -6.38 -13.77
N LEU A 56 3.82 -5.59 -14.50
CA LEU A 56 3.46 -5.02 -15.80
C LEU A 56 4.28 -5.69 -16.91
N LEU A 57 3.59 -6.42 -17.79
CA LEU A 57 4.17 -7.06 -18.96
C LEU A 57 3.90 -6.21 -20.19
N PHE A 58 4.97 -5.77 -20.84
CA PHE A 58 4.90 -4.92 -22.03
C PHE A 58 5.23 -5.69 -23.30
N LYS A 59 4.47 -5.43 -24.36
CA LYS A 59 4.75 -5.92 -25.70
C LYS A 59 4.23 -4.93 -26.73
N ASP A 60 5.12 -4.37 -27.56
CA ASP A 60 4.78 -3.30 -28.49
C ASP A 60 4.11 -2.12 -27.74
N ASP A 61 2.90 -1.71 -28.14
CA ASP A 61 2.11 -0.68 -27.45
C ASP A 61 1.14 -1.25 -26.39
N ASP A 62 1.17 -2.57 -26.16
CA ASP A 62 0.30 -3.24 -25.19
C ASP A 62 0.97 -3.36 -23.81
N CYS A 63 0.14 -3.20 -22.77
CA CYS A 63 0.50 -3.42 -21.38
C CYS A 63 -0.51 -4.36 -20.72
N VAL A 64 -0.02 -5.46 -20.14
CA VAL A 64 -0.83 -6.46 -19.43
C VAL A 64 -0.41 -6.48 -17.97
N VAL A 65 -1.41 -6.35 -17.08
CA VAL A 65 -1.22 -6.43 -15.62
C VAL A 65 -1.41 -7.88 -15.18
N VAL A 66 -0.46 -8.42 -14.44
CA VAL A 66 -0.50 -9.78 -13.85
C VAL A 66 -0.47 -9.71 -12.32
N ASP A 67 -0.66 -10.86 -11.67
CA ASP A 67 -0.66 -10.99 -10.20
C ASP A 67 -1.84 -10.32 -9.45
N TRP A 68 -3.05 -10.72 -9.83
CA TRP A 68 -4.30 -10.22 -9.25
C TRP A 68 -4.69 -10.82 -7.89
N GLN A 69 -3.78 -11.48 -7.16
CA GLN A 69 -4.13 -12.25 -5.95
C GLN A 69 -4.67 -11.39 -4.79
N VAL A 70 -4.36 -10.10 -4.77
CA VAL A 70 -4.79 -9.11 -3.75
C VAL A 70 -5.84 -8.11 -4.26
N VAL A 71 -6.51 -8.43 -5.38
CA VAL A 71 -7.51 -7.54 -5.99
C VAL A 71 -8.65 -7.22 -5.04
N GLN A 72 -9.07 -5.96 -5.03
CA GLN A 72 -10.20 -5.49 -4.21
C GLN A 72 -11.04 -4.43 -4.90
N TRP A 73 -12.25 -4.21 -4.39
CA TRP A 73 -13.09 -3.07 -4.76
C TRP A 73 -12.85 -1.92 -3.77
N GLY A 74 -12.34 -0.78 -4.24
CA GLY A 74 -11.89 0.32 -3.37
C GLY A 74 -11.66 1.64 -4.11
N PRO A 75 -11.04 2.64 -3.45
CA PRO A 75 -10.68 3.91 -4.09
C PRO A 75 -9.77 3.68 -5.30
N ALA A 76 -10.24 4.05 -6.49
CA ALA A 76 -9.57 3.70 -7.76
C ALA A 76 -8.17 4.32 -7.91
N LEU A 77 -7.86 5.37 -7.13
CA LEU A 77 -6.57 6.03 -7.15
C LEU A 77 -5.51 5.34 -6.28
N LEU A 78 -5.85 4.27 -5.54
CA LEU A 78 -4.90 3.59 -4.68
C LEU A 78 -3.73 2.98 -5.47
N ASP A 79 -3.99 2.36 -6.62
CA ASP A 79 -2.94 1.81 -7.49
C ASP A 79 -2.04 2.90 -8.07
N ALA A 80 -2.61 4.04 -8.46
CA ALA A 80 -1.83 5.17 -8.95
C ALA A 80 -0.93 5.76 -7.87
N ALA A 81 -1.42 5.88 -6.63
CA ALA A 81 -0.64 6.35 -5.50
C ALA A 81 0.44 5.35 -5.04
N TYR A 82 0.23 4.06 -5.24
CA TYR A 82 1.23 3.03 -4.94
C TYR A 82 2.34 2.95 -6.00
N PHE A 83 2.00 3.19 -7.27
CA PHE A 83 2.94 3.14 -8.38
C PHE A 83 3.91 4.32 -8.43
N LEU A 84 3.46 5.51 -8.01
CA LEU A 84 4.21 6.78 -8.05
C LEU A 84 5.07 6.99 -6.80
#